data_AF-A0A8X8X1C2-F1
#
_entry.id   AF-A0A8X8X1C2-F1
#
_cell.length_a   1.000
_cell.length_b   1.000
_cell.length_c   1.000
_cell.angle_alpha   90.00
_cell.angle_beta   90.00
_cell.angle_gamma   90.00
#
_symmetry.space_group_name_H-M   'P 1'
#
loop_
_entity.id
_entity.type
_entity.pdbx_description
1 polymer ?
#
loop_
_entity_poly.entity_id
_entity_poly.type
_entity_poly.pdbx_seq_one_letter_code
_entity_poly.pdbx_strand_id
1 'polypeptide(L)'
;MQQTIRATKDAISSRLPDPDAPYYTNNTCWAIHEHQNCMKYRRPDSDFIKWKWKPDDCDLPAFNPSHFLHMLRDKTMAFVGDSVERNQMQSMICLLSKTVQTL
;
A
#
# COMPACT_ATOMS: atom_id res chain seq x y z
N MET A 1 -21.84 -9.83 -5.15
CA MET A 1 -20.60 -10.57 -4.87
C MET A 1 -19.79 -9.76 -3.87
N GLN A 2 -20.10 -9.91 -2.58
CA GLN A 2 -19.34 -9.25 -1.50
C GLN A 2 -18.07 -10.05 -1.31
N GLN A 3 -16.95 -9.57 -1.82
CA GLN A 3 -15.67 -10.00 -1.27
C GLN A 3 -15.52 -9.26 0.06
N THR A 4 -15.95 -9.90 1.13
CA THR A 4 -15.65 -9.43 2.47
C THR A 4 -14.15 -9.59 2.65
N ILE A 5 -13.42 -8.47 2.70
CA ILE A 5 -12.11 -8.46 3.36
C ILE A 5 -12.41 -8.94 4.77
N ARG A 6 -12.09 -10.20 5.08
CA ARG A 6 -12.17 -10.68 6.46
C ARG A 6 -11.12 -9.87 7.20
N ALA A 7 -11.56 -8.91 8.01
CA ALA A 7 -10.73 -8.42 9.08
C ALA A 7 -10.36 -9.66 9.91
N THR A 8 -9.09 -10.06 9.89
CA THR A 8 -8.56 -11.01 10.87
C THR A 8 -8.89 -10.42 12.23
N LYS A 9 -9.49 -11.21 13.10
CA LYS A 9 -10.08 -10.74 14.37
C LYS A 9 -9.01 -10.50 15.44
N ASP A 10 -7.74 -10.53 15.05
CA ASP A 10 -6.68 -10.95 15.95
C ASP A 10 -5.73 -9.78 16.16
N ALA A 11 -5.76 -9.25 17.38
CA ALA A 11 -4.85 -8.24 17.90
C ALA A 11 -3.42 -8.77 18.09
N ILE A 12 -3.13 -10.00 17.62
CA ILE A 12 -1.81 -10.63 17.68
C ILE A 12 -1.30 -10.72 16.24
N SER A 13 -0.21 -10.02 15.99
CA SER A 13 0.41 -9.95 14.67
C SER A 13 1.87 -9.57 14.82
N SER A 14 2.69 -10.02 13.87
CA SER A 14 4.12 -9.75 13.86
C SER A 14 4.51 -8.84 12.70
N ARG A 15 5.59 -8.07 12.93
CA ARG A 15 6.26 -7.30 11.89
C ARG A 15 7.47 -8.09 11.42
N LEU A 16 7.54 -8.41 10.14
CA LEU A 16 8.64 -9.18 9.55
C LEU A 16 9.37 -8.38 8.47
N PRO A 17 10.69 -8.58 8.29
CA PRO A 17 11.40 -8.02 7.15
C PRO A 17 10.76 -8.47 5.84
N ASP A 18 10.68 -7.55 4.89
CA ASP A 18 10.08 -7.79 3.59
C ASP A 18 11.12 -7.65 2.48
N PRO A 19 11.53 -8.77 1.83
CA PRO A 19 12.52 -8.73 0.75
C PRO A 19 11.98 -8.07 -0.53
N ASP A 20 10.66 -8.01 -0.70
CA ASP A 20 10.02 -7.45 -1.90
C ASP A 20 9.79 -5.92 -1.79
N ALA A 21 10.05 -5.36 -0.61
CA ALA A 21 9.91 -3.95 -0.33
C ALA A 21 11.15 -3.13 -0.76
N PRO A 22 10.98 -1.84 -1.11
CA PRO A 22 9.73 -1.08 -1.08
C PRO A 22 8.86 -1.27 -2.32
N TYR A 23 7.55 -1.28 -2.11
CA TYR A 23 6.57 -1.41 -3.20
C TYR A 23 6.49 -0.20 -4.11
N TYR A 24 6.92 0.98 -3.66
CA TYR A 24 7.06 2.18 -4.46
C TYR A 24 8.08 3.12 -3.80
N THR A 25 8.67 4.02 -4.58
CA THR A 25 9.59 5.06 -4.12
C THR A 25 9.18 6.42 -4.66
N ASN A 26 9.86 7.47 -4.20
CA ASN A 26 9.74 8.82 -4.75
C ASN A 26 10.02 8.90 -6.27
N ASN A 27 10.78 7.95 -6.81
CA ASN A 27 11.09 7.90 -8.24
C ASN A 27 10.04 7.12 -9.05
N THR A 28 9.31 6.18 -8.42
CA THR A 28 8.33 5.32 -9.11
C THR A 28 6.89 5.79 -8.93
N CYS A 29 6.64 6.76 -8.05
CA CYS A 29 5.30 7.31 -7.83
C CYS A 29 5.34 8.83 -7.71
N TRP A 30 4.58 9.51 -8.57
CA TRP A 30 4.42 10.97 -8.56
C TRP A 30 3.41 11.46 -7.51
N ALA A 31 2.54 10.59 -7.00
CA ALA A 31 1.46 10.95 -6.08
C ALA A 31 1.91 11.11 -4.62
N ILE A 32 3.19 10.86 -4.30
CA ILE A 32 3.75 11.09 -2.97
C ILE A 32 3.81 12.59 -2.71
N HIS A 33 3.02 13.07 -1.75
CA HIS A 33 2.99 14.49 -1.41
C HIS A 33 4.30 14.92 -0.75
N GLU A 34 4.63 16.20 -0.91
CA GLU A 34 5.91 16.73 -0.45
C GLU A 34 6.16 16.43 1.03
N HIS A 35 5.23 16.80 1.92
CA HIS A 35 5.33 16.59 3.36
C HIS A 35 5.44 15.11 3.80
N GLN A 36 5.24 14.15 2.90
CA GLN A 36 5.36 12.71 3.16
C GLN A 36 6.64 12.11 2.54
N ASN A 37 7.40 12.89 1.76
CA ASN A 37 8.57 12.41 1.03
C ASN A 37 9.82 12.39 1.92
N CYS A 38 9.86 11.45 2.87
CA CYS A 38 10.96 11.32 3.83
C CYS A 38 12.33 11.19 3.15
N MET A 39 12.39 10.50 2.01
CA MET A 39 13.62 10.32 1.24
C MET A 39 14.13 11.64 0.65
N LYS A 40 13.22 12.47 0.07
CA LYS A 40 13.55 13.81 -0.42
C LYS A 40 14.09 14.70 0.70
N TYR A 41 13.50 14.61 1.89
CA TYR A 41 13.90 15.40 3.06
C TYR A 41 15.00 14.75 3.91
N ARG A 42 15.86 13.93 3.28
CA ARG A 42 17.13 13.45 3.84
C ARG A 42 16.98 12.60 5.10
N ARG A 43 15.91 11.81 5.22
CA ARG A 43 15.92 10.69 6.16
C ARG A 43 17.05 9.73 5.75
N PRO A 44 18.05 9.46 6.62
CA PRO A 44 19.26 8.74 6.24
C PRO A 44 19.07 7.22 6.21
N ASP A 45 18.08 6.68 6.92
CA ASP A 45 17.76 5.25 6.98
C ASP A 45 16.64 4.88 5.98
N SER A 46 16.68 3.64 5.50
CA SER A 46 15.64 3.07 4.61
C SER A 46 14.95 1.84 5.20
N ASP A 47 15.24 1.48 6.45
CA ASP A 47 14.71 0.24 7.01
C ASP A 47 13.23 0.35 7.39
N PHE A 48 12.72 1.57 7.58
CA PHE A 48 11.32 1.81 7.90
C PHE A 48 10.33 1.37 6.80
N ILE A 49 10.78 1.27 5.55
CA ILE A 49 9.96 0.81 4.41
C ILE A 49 10.13 -0.69 4.10
N LYS A 50 10.99 -1.42 4.82
CA LYS A 50 11.33 -2.83 4.55
C LYS A 50 10.59 -3.82 5.44
N TRP A 51 9.39 -3.46 5.88
CA TRP A 51 8.60 -4.27 6.81
C TRP A 51 7.26 -4.61 6.21
N LYS A 52 6.85 -5.87 6.38
CA LYS A 52 5.49 -6.33 6.15
C LYS A 52 4.81 -6.74 7.44
N TRP A 53 3.50 -6.63 7.42
CA TRP A 53 2.64 -7.13 8.48
C TRP A 53 2.28 -8.59 8.20
N LYS A 54 2.48 -9.48 9.18
CA LYS A 54 2.09 -10.89 9.10
C LYS A 54 1.05 -11.20 10.20
N PRO A 55 -0.19 -11.52 9.82
CA PRO A 55 -1.13 -12.18 10.72
C PRO A 55 -0.59 -13.55 11.15
N ASP A 56 -0.89 -13.98 12.36
CA ASP A 56 -0.45 -15.29 12.84
C ASP A 56 -1.19 -16.44 12.14
N ASP A 57 -2.48 -16.22 11.80
CA ASP A 57 -3.35 -17.26 11.26
C ASP A 57 -3.23 -17.45 9.74
N CYS A 58 -2.55 -16.56 9.02
CA CYS A 58 -2.39 -16.69 7.58
C CYS A 58 -1.20 -15.91 7.01
N ASP A 59 -0.73 -16.38 5.85
CA ASP A 59 0.16 -15.60 5.00
C ASP A 59 -0.67 -14.72 4.06
N LEU A 60 -0.47 -13.41 4.14
CA LEU A 60 -1.08 -12.47 3.21
C LEU A 60 -0.42 -12.60 1.83
N PRO A 61 -1.19 -12.75 0.75
CA PRO A 61 -0.63 -12.73 -0.59
C PRO A 61 -0.06 -11.34 -0.91
N ALA A 62 0.98 -11.32 -1.75
CA ALA A 62 1.53 -10.06 -2.26
C ALA A 62 0.45 -9.26 -3.00
N PHE A 63 0.47 -7.94 -2.85
CA PHE A 63 -0.50 -7.07 -3.51
C PHE A 63 -0.33 -7.13 -5.04
N ASN A 64 -1.39 -7.48 -5.76
CA ASN A 64 -1.42 -7.52 -7.22
C ASN A 64 -2.27 -6.35 -7.75
N PRO A 65 -1.65 -5.29 -8.32
CA PRO A 65 -2.39 -4.11 -8.74
C PRO A 65 -3.36 -4.39 -9.90
N SER A 66 -2.98 -5.25 -10.85
CA SER A 66 -3.84 -5.62 -11.99
C SER A 66 -5.11 -6.36 -11.52
N HIS A 67 -4.95 -7.29 -10.57
CA HIS A 67 -6.09 -7.99 -9.99
C HIS A 67 -7.00 -7.03 -9.21
N PHE A 68 -6.42 -6.11 -8.44
CA PHE A 68 -7.18 -5.09 -7.73
C PHE A 68 -7.99 -4.18 -8.66
N LEU A 69 -7.38 -3.67 -9.73
CA LEU A 69 -8.08 -2.86 -10.74
C LEU A 69 -9.18 -3.65 -11.44
N HIS A 70 -8.95 -4.92 -11.75
CA HIS A 70 -9.98 -5.80 -12.32
C HIS A 70 -11.17 -5.95 -11.38
N MET A 71 -10.95 -6.10 -10.07
CA MET A 71 -12.03 -6.18 -9.07
C MET A 71 -12.82 -4.87 -8.92
N LEU A 72 -12.18 -3.74 -9.15
CA LEU A 72 -12.77 -2.40 -9.12
C LEU A 72 -13.34 -1.93 -10.47
N ARG A 73 -13.29 -2.77 -11.51
CA ARG A 73 -13.89 -2.43 -12.80
C ARG A 73 -15.36 -2.06 -12.64
N ASP A 74 -15.74 -0.94 -13.26
CA ASP A 74 -17.09 -0.37 -13.23
C ASP A 74 -17.60 -0.01 -11.82
N LYS A 75 -16.68 0.23 -10.87
CA LYS A 75 -16.98 0.65 -9.50
C LYS A 75 -16.18 1.90 -9.13
N THR A 76 -16.78 2.73 -8.28
CA THR A 76 -16.09 3.87 -7.66
C THR A 76 -15.70 3.51 -6.23
N MET A 77 -14.43 3.67 -5.91
CA MET A 77 -13.90 3.59 -4.53
C MET A 77 -13.64 5.00 -4.02
N ALA A 78 -14.14 5.31 -2.82
CA ALA A 78 -13.90 6.59 -2.15
C ALA A 78 -13.30 6.36 -0.76
N PHE A 79 -12.34 7.20 -0.39
CA PHE A 79 -11.77 7.26 0.95
C PHE A 79 -12.42 8.43 1.70
N VAL A 80 -13.06 8.16 2.84
CA VAL A 80 -13.77 9.16 3.63
C VAL A 80 -13.22 9.13 5.05
N GLY A 81 -12.62 10.24 5.48
CA GLY A 81 -11.99 10.36 6.78
C GLY A 81 -11.12 11.60 6.89
N ASP A 82 -10.12 11.56 7.75
CA ASP A 82 -9.21 12.66 8.02
C ASP A 82 -7.94 12.61 7.14
N SER A 83 -6.90 13.29 7.59
CA SER A 83 -5.58 13.27 6.97
C SER A 83 -4.99 11.87 6.77
N VAL A 84 -5.27 10.92 7.65
CA VAL A 84 -4.76 9.55 7.60
C VAL A 84 -5.40 8.79 6.45
N GLU A 85 -6.71 8.91 6.23
CA GLU A 85 -7.39 8.30 5.08
C GLU A 85 -6.91 8.89 3.76
N ARG A 86 -6.59 10.20 3.72
CA ARG A 86 -5.92 10.80 2.55
C ARG A 86 -4.54 10.18 2.31
N ASN A 87 -3.75 9.94 3.35
CA ASN A 87 -2.46 9.28 3.23
C ASN A 87 -2.61 7.83 2.69
N GLN A 88 -3.63 7.10 3.13
CA GLN A 88 -3.95 5.75 2.64
C GLN A 88 -4.34 5.78 1.15
N MET A 89 -5.19 6.73 0.76
CA MET A 89 -5.58 6.95 -0.64
C MET A 89 -4.37 7.21 -1.54
N GLN A 90 -3.45 8.06 -1.11
CA GLN A 90 -2.21 8.37 -1.84
C GLN A 90 -1.28 7.14 -1.94
N SER A 91 -1.13 6.38 -0.86
CA SER A 91 -0.36 5.12 -0.87
C SER A 91 -0.96 4.12 -1.87
N MET A 92 -2.29 3.99 -1.91
CA MET A 92 -2.98 3.13 -2.87
C MET A 92 -2.72 3.55 -4.31
N ILE A 93 -2.79 4.85 -4.62
CA ILE A 93 -2.46 5.36 -5.97
C ILE A 93 -1.04 4.95 -6.38
N CYS A 94 -0.07 5.02 -5.47
CA CYS A 94 1.31 4.60 -5.76
C CYS A 94 1.48 3.09 -5.98
N LEU A 95 0.71 2.26 -5.27
CA LEU A 95 0.70 0.82 -5.51
C LEU A 95 0.11 0.50 -6.90
N LEU A 96 -0.88 1.27 -7.33
CA LEU A 96 -1.55 1.11 -8.63
C LEU A 96 -0.78 1.73 -9.81
N SER A 97 0.07 2.73 -9.58
CA SER A 97 0.80 3.42 -10.66
C SER A 97 1.74 2.48 -11.42
N LYS A 98 2.24 1.43 -10.77
CA LYS A 98 3.10 0.39 -11.39
C LYS A 98 2.47 -0.28 -12.62
N THR A 99 1.14 -0.43 -12.66
CA THR A 99 0.43 -1.08 -13.77
C THR A 99 -0.13 -0.11 -14.80
N VAL A 100 -0.32 1.16 -14.42
CA VAL A 100 -0.84 2.19 -15.34
C VAL A 100 0.29 2.78 -16.20
N GLN A 101 1.53 2.77 -15.72
CA GLN A 101 2.69 3.26 -16.49
C GLN A 101 3.16 2.31 -17.61
N THR A 102 2.51 1.15 -17.77
CA THR A 102 2.79 0.17 -18.84
C THR A 102 1.85 0.31 -20.05
N LEU A 103 1.07 1.40 -20.12
CA LEU A 103 0.28 1.81 -21.30
C LEU A 103 0.84 3.11 -21.90
#